data_AF-A0A521V8U9-F1
#
_entry.id   AF-A0A521V8U9-F1
#
_cell.length_a   1.000
_cell.length_b   1.000
_cell.length_c   1.000
_cell.angle_alpha   90.00
_cell.angle_beta   90.00
_cell.angle_gamma   90.00
#
_symmetry.space_group_name_H-M   'P 1'
#
loop_
_entity.id
_entity.type
_entity.pdbx_description
1 polymer ?
#
loop_
_entity_poly.entity_id
_entity_poly.type
_entity_poly.pdbx_seq_one_letter_code
_entity_poly.pdbx_strand_id
1 'polypeptide(L)'
;SIISKPEGQAGFFQIEGRYFNIFPVNSTTSLLKEFDLAHLPNEGCSLDGAEALPRETDWCEPADNDCFAEINLLALITPDVLTWFNAQANQGQALLTIFQGLASINLAFANSGIFNKNVRIRMEVFNFNGFDSLLNILDDLNNDLPAQAGPIREQRQADVVIMLTSMDYPGIAGAAINPSGPGCPSDDCSYAIVEIQSMAGPRFTFAHEFAHLLHANHNRTANCSAAGVCGDNNENICAHALVFNGVGGAEHRTILARMTEPGAVRIPHYSNPDINFDGVATGDEDNDNARIMMNTACYVSGYNTADWTVGISGSTKWCSSQPSHTLTAAVSPPTPGWGYPGNPPYQYEWRWSCSPTFVTSQFLSNQWSVTLTNPLLCGGDEIWVRLTVTSSDGAVRVRNRPVVVVDCPNFGGETGDRSIDPAGSRKGNISISPNPVSDMLEISVDNDDVQTADVVVLDNLGHVVKHMVPKERGTVIIETNDLPSGIYFVLVRKSSKTEAHKIIVQH
;
A
#
# COMPACT_ATOMS: atom_id res chain seq x y z
N SER A 1 3.45 14.13 -15.00
CA SER A 1 2.37 14.31 -14.01
C SER A 1 2.05 15.79 -13.89
N ILE A 2 0.78 16.20 -13.95
CA ILE A 2 0.36 17.60 -13.77
C ILE A 2 -0.79 17.64 -12.78
N ILE A 3 -0.68 18.52 -11.80
CA ILE A 3 -1.71 18.85 -10.82
C ILE A 3 -2.23 20.25 -11.16
N SER A 4 -3.54 20.35 -11.37
CA SER A 4 -4.23 21.62 -11.62
C SER A 4 -5.11 21.97 -10.43
N LYS A 5 -4.89 23.16 -9.85
CA LYS A 5 -5.72 23.73 -8.78
C LYS A 5 -6.11 25.18 -9.15
N PRO A 6 -7.11 25.79 -8.50
CA PRO A 6 -7.48 27.19 -8.77
C PRO A 6 -6.31 28.17 -8.64
N GLU A 7 -5.33 27.86 -7.79
CA GLU A 7 -4.14 28.66 -7.52
C GLU A 7 -3.06 28.54 -8.62
N GLY A 8 -3.12 27.51 -9.47
CA GLY A 8 -2.18 27.30 -10.56
C GLY A 8 -1.95 25.83 -10.92
N GLN A 9 -1.00 25.60 -11.83
CA GLN A 9 -0.59 24.27 -12.28
C GLN A 9 0.85 23.98 -11.86
N ALA A 10 1.04 22.83 -11.21
CA ALA A 10 2.34 22.28 -10.84
C ALA A 10 2.51 20.88 -11.43
N GLY A 11 3.73 20.41 -11.62
CA GLY A 11 3.94 19.07 -12.15
C GLY A 11 5.34 18.85 -12.67
N PHE A 12 5.55 17.71 -13.33
CA PHE A 12 6.82 17.42 -13.98
C PHE A 12 6.61 16.53 -15.19
N PHE A 13 7.62 16.52 -16.06
CA PHE A 13 7.75 15.52 -17.11
C PHE A 13 9.22 15.21 -17.36
N GLN A 14 9.46 14.03 -17.90
CA GLN A 14 10.78 13.56 -18.32
C GLN A 14 10.73 13.30 -19.83
N ILE A 15 11.73 13.79 -20.55
CA ILE A 15 11.89 13.57 -21.99
C ILE A 15 13.38 13.33 -22.24
N GLU A 16 13.72 12.20 -22.88
CA GLU A 16 15.08 11.89 -23.33
C GLU A 16 16.15 12.05 -22.21
N GLY A 17 15.86 11.54 -21.01
CA GLY A 17 16.77 11.63 -19.86
C GLY A 17 16.88 13.04 -19.23
N ARG A 18 16.08 14.01 -19.67
CA ARG A 18 16.00 15.35 -19.07
C ARG A 18 14.80 15.44 -18.15
N TYR A 19 14.93 16.21 -17.07
CA TYR A 19 13.86 16.42 -16.10
C TYR A 19 13.38 17.87 -16.11
N PHE A 20 12.07 18.05 -16.29
CA PHE A 20 11.43 19.36 -16.27
C PHE A 20 10.37 19.41 -15.18
N ASN A 21 10.34 20.52 -14.47
CA ASN A 21 9.35 20.81 -13.44
C ASN A 21 8.54 22.04 -13.85
N ILE A 22 7.23 21.96 -13.63
CA ILE A 22 6.26 23.01 -13.90
C ILE A 22 5.97 23.65 -12.56
N PHE A 23 6.38 24.91 -12.40
CA PHE A 23 6.21 25.69 -11.19
C PHE A 23 5.14 26.77 -11.39
N PRO A 24 4.05 26.79 -10.63
CA PRO A 24 3.01 27.81 -10.76
C PRO A 24 3.56 29.18 -10.33
N VAL A 25 3.33 30.22 -11.11
CA VAL A 25 3.58 31.63 -10.70
C VAL A 25 2.30 32.25 -10.17
N ASN A 26 1.19 31.96 -10.84
CA ASN A 26 -0.17 32.34 -10.47
C ASN A 26 -1.17 31.38 -11.12
N SER A 27 -2.47 31.66 -11.00
CA SER A 27 -3.56 30.82 -11.52
C SER A 27 -3.56 30.62 -13.04
N THR A 28 -2.82 31.43 -13.81
CA THR A 28 -2.82 31.41 -15.28
C THR A 28 -1.44 31.19 -15.89
N THR A 29 -0.38 31.25 -15.09
CA THR A 29 1.01 31.22 -15.57
C THR A 29 1.84 30.26 -14.73
N SER A 30 2.56 29.35 -15.38
CA SER A 30 3.56 28.49 -14.77
C SER A 30 4.91 28.64 -15.48
N LEU A 31 6.00 28.57 -14.71
CA LEU A 31 7.36 28.46 -15.20
C LEU A 31 7.68 27.00 -15.50
N LEU A 32 8.43 26.79 -16.57
CA LEU A 32 9.06 25.51 -16.85
C LEU A 32 10.54 25.61 -16.44
N LYS A 33 10.96 24.80 -15.48
CA LYS A 33 12.35 24.70 -15.03
C LYS A 33 12.92 23.37 -15.48
N GLU A 34 13.99 23.42 -16.26
CA GLU A 34 14.83 22.27 -16.50
C GLU A 34 15.82 22.08 -15.34
N PHE A 35 16.00 20.84 -14.90
CA PHE A 35 17.02 20.50 -13.92
C PHE A 35 18.29 20.04 -14.64
N ASP A 36 19.41 20.67 -14.29
CA ASP A 36 20.73 20.17 -14.65
C ASP A 36 21.09 19.02 -13.71
N LEU A 37 20.89 17.80 -14.20
CA LEU A 37 21.09 16.57 -13.44
C LEU A 37 22.56 16.35 -13.08
N ALA A 38 23.50 16.92 -13.83
CA ALA A 38 24.94 16.81 -13.55
C ALA A 38 25.35 17.62 -12.30
N HIS A 39 24.49 18.54 -11.85
CA HIS A 39 24.72 19.36 -10.66
C HIS A 39 23.80 18.98 -9.49
N LEU A 40 23.14 17.82 -9.55
CA LEU A 40 22.43 17.31 -8.38
C LEU A 40 23.43 17.01 -7.25
N PRO A 41 23.16 17.45 -6.01
CA PRO A 41 23.98 17.13 -4.85
C PRO A 41 24.19 15.62 -4.75
N ASN A 42 25.34 15.16 -4.27
CA ASN A 42 25.58 13.74 -4.03
C ASN A 42 25.06 13.32 -2.65
N GLU A 43 23.74 13.33 -2.50
CA GLU A 43 23.07 12.90 -1.28
C GLU A 43 22.57 11.46 -1.42
N GLY A 44 22.77 10.67 -0.36
CA GLY A 44 22.22 9.33 -0.24
C GLY A 44 20.86 9.33 0.46
N CYS A 45 20.34 8.13 0.67
CA CYS A 45 19.28 7.84 1.62
C CYS A 45 19.87 6.92 2.70
N SER A 46 19.35 7.00 3.92
CA SER A 46 19.79 6.15 5.03
C SER A 46 18.67 5.24 5.50
N LEU A 47 19.02 4.02 5.87
CA LEU A 47 18.14 3.10 6.59
C LEU A 47 18.66 2.93 8.01
N ASP A 48 17.76 2.79 8.97
CA ASP A 48 18.17 2.30 10.29
C ASP A 48 18.70 0.86 10.15
N GLY A 49 19.94 0.68 10.58
CA GLY A 49 20.70 -0.56 10.40
C GLY A 49 20.70 -1.34 11.69
N ALA A 50 19.81 -2.32 11.81
CA ALA A 50 19.92 -3.31 12.86
C ALA A 50 19.47 -4.69 12.35
N GLU A 51 20.27 -5.71 12.67
CA GLU A 51 20.14 -7.09 12.16
C GLU A 51 18.75 -7.65 12.44
N ALA A 52 18.06 -8.06 11.37
CA ALA A 52 16.69 -8.51 11.45
C ALA A 52 16.49 -9.60 12.51
N LEU A 53 15.52 -9.40 13.41
CA LEU A 53 14.94 -10.55 14.11
C LEU A 53 14.32 -11.46 13.05
N PRO A 54 14.43 -12.80 13.17
CA PRO A 54 13.87 -13.71 12.19
C PRO A 54 12.34 -13.52 12.16
N ARG A 55 11.84 -12.80 11.15
CA ARG A 55 10.41 -12.64 10.93
C ARG A 55 9.89 -13.87 10.21
N GLU A 56 8.84 -14.44 10.77
CA GLU A 56 8.22 -15.71 10.38
C GLU A 56 7.28 -15.59 9.15
N THR A 57 7.39 -14.51 8.38
CA THR A 57 6.53 -14.18 7.21
C THR A 57 7.41 -13.93 5.99
N ASP A 58 7.29 -14.78 4.99
CA ASP A 58 7.94 -14.60 3.69
C ASP A 58 7.10 -13.64 2.85
N TRP A 59 7.63 -12.43 2.62
CA TRP A 59 6.97 -11.45 1.77
C TRP A 59 7.28 -11.65 0.28
N CYS A 60 8.22 -12.53 -0.09
CA CYS A 60 8.56 -12.85 -1.47
C CYS A 60 7.54 -13.76 -2.17
N GLU A 61 6.51 -14.22 -1.45
CA GLU A 61 5.38 -14.95 -2.01
C GLU A 61 4.74 -14.19 -3.20
N PRO A 62 4.08 -14.90 -4.14
CA PRO A 62 3.42 -14.27 -5.28
C PRO A 62 2.56 -13.08 -4.86
N ALA A 63 2.61 -11.99 -5.64
CA ALA A 63 1.99 -10.73 -5.27
C ALA A 63 0.48 -10.88 -4.96
N ASP A 64 0.08 -10.51 -3.74
CA ASP A 64 -1.31 -10.42 -3.29
C ASP A 64 -1.91 -9.08 -3.75
N ASN A 65 -2.58 -9.16 -4.89
CA ASN A 65 -3.42 -8.08 -5.40
C ASN A 65 -4.89 -8.23 -5.01
N ASP A 66 -5.25 -9.27 -4.27
CA ASP A 66 -6.63 -9.62 -3.96
C ASP A 66 -7.14 -8.85 -2.77
N CYS A 67 -6.27 -8.51 -1.82
CA CYS A 67 -6.56 -7.58 -0.73
C CYS A 67 -6.52 -6.12 -1.20
N PHE A 68 -7.55 -5.36 -0.84
CA PHE A 68 -7.54 -3.90 -0.95
C PHE A 68 -6.84 -3.29 0.27
N ALA A 69 -5.98 -2.30 0.04
CA ALA A 69 -5.35 -1.53 1.11
C ALA A 69 -5.48 -0.02 0.86
N GLU A 70 -5.91 0.71 1.88
CA GLU A 70 -5.82 2.18 1.92
C GLU A 70 -4.95 2.58 3.09
N ILE A 71 -3.70 2.98 2.81
CA ILE A 71 -2.72 3.39 3.82
C ILE A 71 -2.91 4.88 4.10
N ASN A 72 -3.15 5.20 5.37
CA ASN A 72 -3.28 6.56 5.89
C ASN A 72 -1.91 7.10 6.27
N LEU A 73 -1.38 7.97 5.43
CA LEU A 73 -0.11 8.65 5.67
C LEU A 73 -0.37 10.02 6.29
N LEU A 74 0.27 10.29 7.42
CA LEU A 74 0.35 11.62 8.03
C LEU A 74 1.67 12.29 7.65
N ALA A 75 1.59 13.31 6.82
CA ALA A 75 2.71 14.16 6.44
C ALA A 75 2.81 15.32 7.45
N LEU A 76 3.87 15.32 8.27
CA LEU A 76 4.12 16.35 9.26
C LEU A 76 5.03 17.43 8.68
N ILE A 77 4.54 18.67 8.60
CA ILE A 77 5.25 19.80 7.98
C ILE A 77 5.85 20.66 9.08
N THR A 78 7.18 20.73 9.15
CA THR A 78 7.85 21.57 10.14
C THR A 78 7.83 23.06 9.75
N PRO A 79 7.91 24.00 10.72
CA PRO A 79 7.89 25.44 10.43
C PRO A 79 9.04 25.93 9.55
N ASP A 80 10.19 25.27 9.58
CA ASP A 80 11.34 25.61 8.75
C ASP A 80 11.06 25.34 7.27
N VAL A 81 10.26 24.32 6.90
CA VAL A 81 9.79 24.11 5.52
C VAL A 81 9.02 25.33 5.00
N LEU A 82 8.10 25.86 5.81
CA LEU A 82 7.33 27.05 5.45
C LEU A 82 8.23 28.28 5.34
N THR A 83 9.25 28.39 6.20
CA THR A 83 10.25 29.46 6.16
C THR A 83 11.10 29.39 4.90
N TRP A 84 11.58 28.19 4.55
CA TRP A 84 12.36 27.91 3.34
C TRP A 84 11.58 28.29 2.09
N PHE A 85 10.31 27.88 2.01
CA PHE A 85 9.46 28.27 0.89
C PHE A 85 9.19 29.77 0.87
N ASN A 86 8.86 30.42 1.99
CA ASN A 86 8.63 31.87 2.01
C ASN A 86 9.86 32.68 1.54
N ALA A 87 11.07 32.13 1.70
CA ALA A 87 12.29 32.75 1.19
C ALA A 87 12.46 32.60 -0.34
N GLN A 88 11.83 31.61 -0.97
CA GLN A 88 12.01 31.26 -2.39
C GLN A 88 10.76 31.46 -3.25
N ALA A 89 9.58 31.50 -2.63
CA ALA A 89 8.28 31.33 -3.23
C ALA A 89 7.17 31.90 -2.31
N ASN A 90 5.95 32.05 -2.81
CA ASN A 90 4.79 32.38 -1.98
C ASN A 90 4.14 31.10 -1.37
N GLN A 91 3.31 31.26 -0.35
CA GLN A 91 2.69 30.13 0.38
C GLN A 91 1.86 29.19 -0.51
N GLY A 92 1.23 29.69 -1.58
CA GLY A 92 0.48 28.85 -2.53
C GLY A 92 1.40 27.96 -3.38
N GLN A 93 2.58 28.46 -3.73
CA GLN A 93 3.61 27.70 -4.45
C GLN A 93 4.24 26.61 -3.58
N ALA A 94 4.44 26.89 -2.29
CA ALA A 94 4.90 25.91 -1.30
C ALA A 94 3.98 24.69 -1.27
N LEU A 95 2.68 24.96 -1.13
CA LEU A 95 1.66 23.93 -1.03
C LEU A 95 1.55 23.09 -2.31
N LEU A 96 1.64 23.71 -3.49
CA LEU A 96 1.58 22.98 -4.76
C LEU A 96 2.82 22.10 -5.00
N THR A 97 4.00 22.53 -4.54
CA THR A 97 5.23 21.73 -4.60
C THR A 97 5.15 20.53 -3.67
N ILE A 98 4.66 20.72 -2.43
CA ILE A 98 4.40 19.63 -1.49
C ILE A 98 3.38 18.66 -2.10
N PHE A 99 2.26 19.13 -2.64
CA PHE A 99 1.27 18.26 -3.27
C PHE A 99 1.83 17.43 -4.43
N GLN A 100 2.74 18.00 -5.23
CA GLN A 100 3.42 17.26 -6.28
C GLN A 100 4.30 16.13 -5.72
N GLY A 101 5.07 16.40 -4.65
CA GLY A 101 5.85 15.38 -3.95
C GLY A 101 4.96 14.30 -3.34
N LEU A 102 3.90 14.68 -2.64
CA LEU A 102 2.95 13.74 -2.04
C LEU A 102 2.27 12.84 -3.08
N ALA A 103 1.94 13.40 -4.25
CA ALA A 103 1.33 12.65 -5.34
C ALA A 103 2.29 11.64 -6.00
N SER A 104 3.60 11.68 -5.70
CA SER A 104 4.57 10.78 -6.34
C SER A 104 4.37 9.33 -5.95
N ILE A 105 3.87 9.03 -4.75
CA ILE A 105 3.62 7.65 -4.29
C ILE A 105 2.57 6.97 -5.17
N ASN A 106 1.36 7.53 -5.24
CA ASN A 106 0.27 6.93 -6.01
C ASN A 106 0.55 6.95 -7.52
N LEU A 107 1.31 7.94 -8.01
CA LEU A 107 1.80 7.94 -9.40
C LEU A 107 2.74 6.75 -9.63
N ALA A 108 3.69 6.52 -8.72
CA ALA A 108 4.63 5.41 -8.82
C ALA A 108 3.90 4.06 -8.69
N PHE A 109 2.91 3.94 -7.82
CA PHE A 109 2.06 2.74 -7.73
C PHE A 109 1.41 2.42 -9.08
N ALA A 110 0.75 3.41 -9.68
CA ALA A 110 0.09 3.26 -10.97
C ALA A 110 1.08 2.87 -12.08
N ASN A 111 2.24 3.54 -12.13
CA ASN A 111 3.28 3.24 -13.11
C ASN A 111 3.91 1.86 -12.93
N SER A 112 3.88 1.30 -11.72
CA SER A 112 4.58 0.04 -11.37
C SER A 112 3.63 -1.16 -11.27
N GLY A 113 2.38 -1.03 -11.72
CA GLY A 113 1.39 -2.12 -11.66
C GLY A 113 0.95 -2.48 -10.23
N ILE A 114 1.19 -1.61 -9.25
CA ILE A 114 0.74 -1.79 -7.86
C ILE A 114 -0.71 -1.30 -7.78
N PHE A 115 -1.62 -2.15 -8.21
CA PHE A 115 -3.05 -1.86 -8.19
C PHE A 115 -3.70 -2.29 -6.88
N ASN A 116 -4.92 -1.84 -6.62
CA ASN A 116 -5.69 -2.16 -5.41
C ASN A 116 -5.06 -1.69 -4.07
N LYS A 117 -3.95 -0.97 -4.14
CA LYS A 117 -3.31 -0.27 -3.02
C LYS A 117 -3.41 1.24 -3.26
N ASN A 118 -3.74 2.00 -2.23
CA ASN A 118 -3.85 3.45 -2.32
C ASN A 118 -3.28 4.11 -1.08
N VAL A 119 -2.57 5.22 -1.24
CA VAL A 119 -2.11 6.02 -0.11
C VAL A 119 -2.94 7.28 -0.02
N ARG A 120 -3.56 7.48 1.14
CA ARG A 120 -4.30 8.70 1.46
C ARG A 120 -3.47 9.54 2.40
N ILE A 121 -3.21 10.78 1.99
CA ILE A 121 -2.28 11.65 2.70
C ILE A 121 -3.05 12.77 3.40
N ARG A 122 -2.78 12.94 4.70
CA ARG A 122 -3.17 14.10 5.50
C ARG A 122 -1.92 14.90 5.82
N MET A 123 -2.01 16.22 5.75
CA MET A 123 -0.92 17.11 6.13
C MET A 123 -1.26 17.86 7.41
N GLU A 124 -0.32 17.96 8.34
CA GLU A 124 -0.45 18.79 9.54
C GLU A 124 0.85 19.54 9.82
N VAL A 125 0.72 20.78 10.31
CA VAL A 125 1.89 21.53 10.80
C VAL A 125 2.34 20.91 12.12
N PHE A 126 3.64 20.71 12.25
CA PHE A 126 4.24 19.98 13.36
C PHE A 126 5.49 20.69 13.88
N ASN A 127 5.49 21.09 15.14
CA ASN A 127 6.64 21.73 15.77
C ASN A 127 7.58 20.66 16.32
N PHE A 128 8.53 20.22 15.50
CA PHE A 128 9.58 19.31 15.92
C PHE A 128 10.67 20.05 16.67
N ASN A 129 11.03 19.57 17.87
CA ASN A 129 12.10 20.16 18.68
C ASN A 129 13.27 19.18 18.92
N GLY A 130 13.34 18.09 18.14
CA GLY A 130 14.39 17.07 18.29
C GLY A 130 15.73 17.43 17.65
N PHE A 131 15.75 18.36 16.67
CA PHE A 131 16.95 18.67 15.90
C PHE A 131 18.16 18.95 16.80
N ASP A 132 19.12 18.02 16.79
CA ASP A 132 20.38 18.18 17.49
C ASP A 132 21.33 19.14 16.72
N SER A 133 22.43 19.55 17.36
CA SER A 133 23.40 20.44 16.71
C SER A 133 24.24 19.78 15.62
N LEU A 134 24.23 18.45 15.55
CA LEU A 134 25.00 17.66 14.58
C LEU A 134 24.18 17.31 13.34
N LEU A 135 22.86 17.51 13.38
CA LEU A 135 21.87 17.05 12.43
C LEU A 135 22.11 15.56 12.11
N ASN A 136 21.88 14.71 13.10
CA ASN A 136 21.87 13.26 12.90
C ASN A 136 20.46 12.75 12.60
N ILE A 137 20.17 12.50 11.32
CA ILE A 137 18.83 12.07 10.89
C ILE A 137 18.39 10.76 11.53
N LEU A 138 19.31 9.83 11.83
CA LEU A 138 18.96 8.55 12.45
C LEU A 138 18.61 8.72 13.93
N ASP A 139 19.23 9.68 14.62
CA ASP A 139 18.87 10.00 16.01
C ASP A 139 17.48 10.64 16.06
N ASP A 140 17.25 11.65 15.21
CA ASP A 140 15.96 12.31 15.06
C ASP A 140 14.85 11.30 14.68
N LEU A 141 15.15 10.36 13.77
CA LEU A 141 14.22 9.37 13.26
C LEU A 141 13.89 8.26 14.28
N ASN A 142 14.90 7.74 14.98
CA ASN A 142 14.71 6.58 15.86
C ASN A 142 14.25 6.97 17.26
N ASN A 143 14.63 8.16 17.74
CA ASN A 143 14.40 8.56 19.13
C ASN A 143 13.36 9.68 19.24
N ASP A 144 13.58 10.80 18.55
CA ASP A 144 12.80 12.02 18.80
C ASP A 144 11.47 12.08 18.04
N LEU A 145 11.46 11.70 16.76
CA LEU A 145 10.26 11.77 15.92
C LEU A 145 9.17 10.83 16.43
N PRO A 146 9.40 9.54 16.73
CA PRO A 146 8.38 8.65 17.27
C PRO A 146 7.79 9.18 18.59
N ALA A 147 8.63 9.69 19.48
CA ALA A 147 8.22 10.23 20.78
C ALA A 147 7.32 11.47 20.64
N GLN A 148 7.62 12.36 19.70
CA GLN A 148 6.89 13.62 19.51
C GLN A 148 5.66 13.47 18.58
N ALA A 149 5.75 12.63 17.55
CA ALA A 149 4.70 12.43 16.56
C ALA A 149 3.70 11.33 16.94
N GLY A 150 4.07 10.38 17.80
CA GLY A 150 3.21 9.26 18.23
C GLY A 150 1.80 9.69 18.68
N PRO A 151 1.64 10.67 19.58
CA PRO A 151 0.31 11.13 20.00
C PRO A 151 -0.53 11.71 18.85
N ILE A 152 0.10 12.38 17.88
CA ILE A 152 -0.59 12.95 16.72
C ILE A 152 -0.97 11.83 15.75
N ARG A 153 -0.07 10.87 15.53
CA ARG A 153 -0.33 9.67 14.73
C ARG A 153 -1.54 8.91 15.26
N GLU A 154 -1.59 8.66 16.57
CA GLU A 154 -2.75 8.04 17.23
C GLU A 154 -4.00 8.90 17.09
N GLN A 155 -3.93 10.20 17.36
CA GLN A 155 -5.07 11.10 17.25
C GLN A 155 -5.64 11.16 15.81
N ARG A 156 -4.78 11.00 14.81
CA ARG A 156 -5.17 11.03 13.39
C ARG A 156 -5.39 9.66 12.79
N GLN A 157 -5.11 8.61 13.57
CA GLN A 157 -5.28 7.23 13.18
C GLN A 157 -4.55 6.98 11.85
N ALA A 158 -3.27 7.37 11.84
CA ALA A 158 -2.41 7.26 10.66
C ALA A 158 -1.60 5.96 10.72
N ASP A 159 -1.63 5.22 9.63
CA ASP A 159 -0.87 3.98 9.45
C ASP A 159 0.62 4.27 9.40
N VAL A 160 1.04 5.33 8.72
CA VAL A 160 2.45 5.73 8.61
C VAL A 160 2.61 7.24 8.74
N VAL A 161 3.81 7.68 9.14
CA VAL A 161 4.13 9.10 9.34
C VAL A 161 5.39 9.46 8.56
N ILE A 162 5.37 10.58 7.85
CA ILE A 162 6.57 11.14 7.23
C ILE A 162 6.70 12.61 7.63
N MET A 163 7.81 12.97 8.26
CA MET A 163 8.13 14.37 8.56
C MET A 163 8.87 15.01 7.38
N LEU A 164 8.43 16.20 6.97
CA LEU A 164 9.11 17.05 6.02
C LEU A 164 9.85 18.15 6.75
N THR A 165 11.12 18.33 6.41
CA THR A 165 12.00 19.35 6.99
C THR A 165 12.84 20.01 5.90
N SER A 166 13.33 21.21 6.15
CA SER A 166 14.29 21.94 5.32
C SER A 166 15.70 21.98 5.94
N MET A 167 15.88 21.32 7.08
CA MET A 167 17.20 21.06 7.65
C MET A 167 18.06 20.31 6.63
N ASP A 168 19.37 20.58 6.66
CA ASP A 168 20.37 20.05 5.73
C ASP A 168 21.19 18.98 6.46
N TYR A 169 20.66 17.77 6.48
CA TYR A 169 21.30 16.59 7.05
C TYR A 169 22.51 16.21 6.20
N PRO A 170 23.72 16.16 6.77
CA PRO A 170 24.95 15.97 5.99
C PRO A 170 24.93 14.71 5.10
N GLY A 171 24.73 14.92 3.80
CA GLY A 171 24.78 13.87 2.78
C GLY A 171 23.59 12.92 2.76
N ILE A 172 22.49 13.23 3.45
CA ILE A 172 21.30 12.37 3.53
C ILE A 172 20.05 13.18 3.19
N ALA A 173 19.39 12.82 2.10
CA ALA A 173 18.17 13.48 1.62
C ALA A 173 16.90 13.02 2.36
N GLY A 174 16.96 11.83 2.98
CA GLY A 174 15.87 11.19 3.67
C GLY A 174 16.29 9.91 4.36
N ALA A 175 15.49 9.49 5.33
CA ALA A 175 15.65 8.22 6.02
C ALA A 175 14.30 7.66 6.48
N ALA A 176 14.19 6.35 6.49
CA ALA A 176 13.03 5.61 6.98
C ALA A 176 13.46 4.56 8.00
N ILE A 177 12.63 4.33 9.02
CA ILE A 177 12.84 3.23 9.95
C ILE A 177 12.69 1.94 9.15
N ASN A 178 13.65 1.03 9.30
CA ASN A 178 13.55 -0.29 8.69
C ASN A 178 12.60 -1.17 9.51
N PRO A 179 11.41 -1.54 8.98
CA PRO A 179 10.45 -2.38 9.70
C PRO A 179 10.93 -3.82 9.95
N SER A 180 12.11 -4.19 9.43
CA SER A 180 12.77 -5.48 9.69
C SER A 180 13.74 -5.44 10.88
N GLY A 181 14.05 -4.27 11.44
CA GLY A 181 15.05 -4.12 12.51
C GLY A 181 14.58 -4.62 13.91
N PRO A 182 15.51 -5.07 14.78
CA PRO A 182 15.26 -5.58 16.13
C PRO A 182 14.72 -4.53 17.11
N GLY A 183 14.65 -3.26 16.69
CA GLY A 183 14.05 -2.15 17.45
C GLY A 183 12.57 -1.92 17.18
N CYS A 184 11.96 -2.58 16.18
CA CYS A 184 10.55 -2.32 15.84
C CYS A 184 9.76 -3.57 15.39
N PRO A 185 9.28 -4.39 16.35
CA PRO A 185 8.42 -5.53 16.05
C PRO A 185 6.93 -5.17 15.84
N SER A 186 6.51 -3.91 16.03
CA SER A 186 5.10 -3.47 16.00
C SER A 186 4.79 -2.42 14.92
N ASP A 187 3.50 -2.15 14.76
CA ASP A 187 2.90 -0.98 14.08
C ASP A 187 3.51 0.36 14.53
N ASP A 188 4.13 0.45 15.70
CA ASP A 188 4.52 1.71 16.33
C ASP A 188 5.64 2.48 15.62
N CYS A 189 6.46 1.90 14.73
CA CYS A 189 7.64 2.59 14.19
C CYS A 189 7.62 2.82 12.67
N SER A 190 6.44 3.08 12.11
CA SER A 190 6.30 3.49 10.71
C SER A 190 6.55 4.99 10.52
N TYR A 191 7.80 5.42 10.68
CA TYR A 191 8.23 6.81 10.55
C TYR A 191 9.33 6.98 9.49
N ALA A 192 9.30 8.12 8.80
CA ALA A 192 10.38 8.58 7.95
C ALA A 192 10.59 10.10 8.07
N ILE A 193 11.77 10.56 7.68
CA ILE A 193 12.15 11.97 7.55
C ILE A 193 12.58 12.21 6.10
N VAL A 194 12.10 13.31 5.51
CA VAL A 194 12.43 13.70 4.13
C VAL A 194 12.76 15.18 4.09
N GLU A 195 13.88 15.52 3.44
CA GLU A 195 14.21 16.90 3.15
C GLU A 195 13.36 17.45 2.00
N ILE A 196 12.76 18.61 2.20
CA ILE A 196 11.83 19.23 1.24
C ILE A 196 12.52 19.56 -0.09
N GLN A 197 13.83 19.84 -0.04
CA GLN A 197 14.68 20.14 -1.19
C GLN A 197 14.74 18.97 -2.19
N SER A 198 14.64 17.73 -1.69
CA SER A 198 14.79 16.49 -2.46
C SER A 198 13.49 15.69 -2.57
N MET A 199 12.43 16.10 -1.87
CA MET A 199 11.14 15.41 -1.74
C MET A 199 10.57 14.92 -3.08
N ALA A 200 10.49 15.82 -4.07
CA ALA A 200 9.93 15.54 -5.39
C ALA A 200 11.02 15.04 -6.38
N GLY A 201 10.67 14.88 -7.66
CA GLY A 201 11.67 14.55 -8.66
C GLY A 201 12.71 15.68 -8.84
N PRO A 202 13.92 15.37 -9.30
CA PRO A 202 14.31 14.10 -9.93
C PRO A 202 14.69 12.97 -8.95
N ARG A 203 14.76 13.23 -7.63
CA ARG A 203 15.14 12.22 -6.62
C ARG A 203 13.98 11.35 -6.14
N PHE A 204 12.77 11.93 -6.06
CA PHE A 204 11.56 11.26 -5.55
C PHE A 204 11.73 10.73 -4.12
N THR A 205 12.48 11.44 -3.27
CA THR A 205 12.83 11.00 -1.91
C THR A 205 11.59 10.66 -1.08
N PHE A 206 10.47 11.39 -1.25
CA PHE A 206 9.25 11.08 -0.51
C PHE A 206 8.67 9.69 -0.82
N ALA A 207 8.60 9.33 -2.10
CA ALA A 207 8.16 8.00 -2.51
C ALA A 207 9.21 6.92 -2.22
N HIS A 208 10.49 7.31 -2.15
CA HIS A 208 11.59 6.44 -1.77
C HIS A 208 11.47 6.02 -0.30
N GLU A 209 11.45 6.97 0.62
CA GLU A 209 11.36 6.67 2.06
C GLU A 209 10.05 5.97 2.41
N PHE A 210 8.94 6.34 1.77
CA PHE A 210 7.67 5.63 1.94
C PHE A 210 7.76 4.14 1.56
N ALA A 211 8.52 3.80 0.52
CA ALA A 211 8.62 2.41 0.08
C ALA A 211 9.46 1.56 1.04
N HIS A 212 10.45 2.15 1.72
CA HIS A 212 11.16 1.47 2.79
C HIS A 212 10.25 1.08 3.96
N LEU A 213 9.24 1.90 4.28
CA LEU A 213 8.20 1.54 5.26
C LEU A 213 7.32 0.36 4.81
N LEU A 214 7.39 -0.01 3.54
CA LEU A 214 6.73 -1.18 2.95
C LEU A 214 7.71 -2.33 2.65
N HIS A 215 8.87 -2.37 3.31
CA HIS A 215 9.93 -3.39 3.17
C HIS A 215 10.65 -3.43 1.80
N ALA A 216 10.47 -2.43 0.95
CA ALA A 216 11.19 -2.35 -0.31
C ALA A 216 12.66 -1.92 -0.06
N ASN A 217 13.61 -2.44 -0.83
CA ASN A 217 15.03 -2.16 -0.64
C ASN A 217 15.64 -1.44 -1.85
N HIS A 218 16.81 -0.85 -1.61
CA HIS A 218 17.69 -0.38 -2.67
C HIS A 218 18.04 -1.49 -3.67
N ASN A 219 18.69 -1.12 -4.77
CA ASN A 219 19.23 -2.10 -5.70
C ASN A 219 20.27 -3.00 -5.03
N ARG A 220 20.54 -4.15 -5.65
CA ARG A 220 21.50 -5.14 -5.16
C ARG A 220 22.94 -4.69 -5.30
N THR A 221 23.85 -5.23 -4.49
CA THR A 221 25.30 -4.93 -4.66
C THR A 221 25.86 -5.44 -5.99
N ALA A 222 25.21 -6.44 -6.59
CA ALA A 222 25.53 -6.94 -7.93
C ALA A 222 24.90 -6.11 -9.06
N ASN A 223 23.92 -5.26 -8.76
CA ASN A 223 23.29 -4.37 -9.73
C ASN A 223 23.92 -2.98 -9.63
N CYS A 224 24.84 -2.69 -10.55
CA CYS A 224 25.61 -1.45 -10.57
C CYS A 224 25.29 -0.61 -11.81
N SER A 225 25.36 0.70 -11.65
CA SER A 225 25.32 1.63 -12.78
C SER A 225 26.58 1.55 -13.65
N ALA A 226 26.51 2.14 -14.84
CA ALA A 226 27.63 2.33 -15.76
C ALA A 226 28.75 3.18 -15.14
N ALA A 227 28.43 4.01 -14.14
CA ALA A 227 29.40 4.77 -13.35
C ALA A 227 30.04 3.94 -12.22
N GLY A 228 29.68 2.66 -12.06
CA GLY A 228 30.19 1.78 -11.02
C GLY A 228 29.53 1.95 -9.66
N VAL A 229 28.40 2.67 -9.58
CA VAL A 229 27.63 2.80 -8.33
C VAL A 229 26.74 1.59 -8.18
N CYS A 230 27.06 0.77 -7.19
CA CYS A 230 26.30 -0.42 -6.84
C CYS A 230 25.32 -0.15 -5.71
N GLY A 231 24.36 -1.06 -5.59
CA GLY A 231 23.48 -1.16 -4.44
C GLY A 231 24.22 -1.51 -3.15
N ASP A 232 23.50 -1.53 -2.03
CA ASP A 232 24.10 -1.64 -0.70
C ASP A 232 23.67 -2.87 0.11
N ASN A 233 22.74 -3.69 -0.39
CA ASN A 233 22.33 -4.91 0.26
C ASN A 233 21.96 -6.01 -0.75
N ASN A 234 21.91 -7.27 -0.31
CA ASN A 234 21.40 -8.42 -1.08
C ASN A 234 20.43 -9.25 -0.23
N GLU A 235 19.92 -8.66 0.84
CA GLU A 235 18.95 -9.31 1.73
C GLU A 235 17.57 -9.26 1.09
N ASN A 236 16.73 -10.26 1.37
CA ASN A 236 15.39 -10.37 0.77
C ASN A 236 15.47 -10.27 -0.75
N ILE A 237 16.07 -11.27 -1.38
CA ILE A 237 16.53 -11.24 -2.77
C ILE A 237 15.45 -10.79 -3.76
N CYS A 238 14.15 -10.92 -3.46
CA CYS A 238 13.00 -10.50 -4.26
C CYS A 238 12.59 -9.02 -4.14
N ALA A 239 13.21 -8.24 -3.25
CA ALA A 239 12.73 -6.98 -2.72
C ALA A 239 13.66 -5.80 -3.08
N HIS A 240 14.19 -5.78 -4.30
CA HIS A 240 15.23 -4.83 -4.68
C HIS A 240 14.86 -3.91 -5.83
N ALA A 241 15.44 -2.72 -5.81
CA ALA A 241 15.37 -1.78 -6.91
C ALA A 241 16.25 -2.22 -8.09
N LEU A 242 16.12 -1.55 -9.23
CA LEU A 242 16.86 -1.89 -10.45
C LEU A 242 17.45 -0.64 -11.10
N VAL A 243 18.74 -0.73 -11.42
CA VAL A 243 19.43 0.05 -12.44
C VAL A 243 19.49 -0.77 -13.71
N PHE A 244 19.02 -0.23 -14.84
CA PHE A 244 18.95 -0.95 -16.12
C PHE A 244 19.15 -0.01 -17.31
N ASN A 245 19.46 -0.57 -18.47
CA ASN A 245 19.56 0.18 -19.72
C ASN A 245 18.32 -0.08 -20.58
N GLY A 246 17.69 0.98 -21.07
CA GLY A 246 16.62 0.88 -22.07
C GLY A 246 17.15 0.41 -23.43
N VAL A 247 16.25 0.20 -24.40
CA VAL A 247 16.61 -0.31 -25.74
C VAL A 247 17.61 0.60 -26.47
N GLY A 248 17.60 1.91 -26.19
CA GLY A 248 18.56 2.89 -26.72
C GLY A 248 19.90 2.98 -25.98
N GLY A 249 20.12 2.17 -24.94
CA GLY A 249 21.30 2.22 -24.08
C GLY A 249 21.30 3.34 -23.04
N ALA A 250 20.19 4.09 -22.92
CA ALA A 250 20.01 5.06 -21.86
C ALA A 250 19.80 4.32 -20.52
N GLU A 251 20.58 4.70 -19.51
CA GLU A 251 20.49 4.12 -18.18
C GLU A 251 19.34 4.75 -17.38
N HIS A 252 18.51 3.90 -16.80
CA HIS A 252 17.36 4.25 -15.97
C HIS A 252 17.48 3.62 -14.59
N ARG A 253 16.81 4.24 -13.61
CA ARG A 253 16.77 3.79 -12.22
C ARG A 253 15.36 3.79 -11.70
N THR A 254 14.92 2.70 -11.08
CA THR A 254 13.68 2.71 -10.31
C THR A 254 13.86 3.52 -9.01
N ILE A 255 12.77 3.94 -8.38
CA ILE A 255 12.75 4.94 -7.29
C ILE A 255 13.71 4.59 -6.15
N LEU A 256 13.86 3.32 -5.81
CA LEU A 256 14.75 2.88 -4.73
C LEU A 256 16.20 2.64 -5.18
N ALA A 257 16.53 2.67 -6.47
CA ALA A 257 17.91 2.46 -6.90
C ALA A 257 18.76 3.69 -6.52
N ARG A 258 19.98 3.45 -6.03
CA ARG A 258 20.86 4.51 -5.50
C ARG A 258 21.17 5.57 -6.57
N MET A 259 21.30 6.81 -6.12
CA MET A 259 21.50 8.01 -6.95
C MET A 259 22.72 8.83 -6.46
N THR A 260 23.85 8.15 -6.26
CA THR A 260 25.06 8.79 -5.70
C THR A 260 26.02 9.31 -6.78
N GLU A 261 25.54 9.44 -8.02
CA GLU A 261 26.34 9.83 -9.17
C GLU A 261 25.68 11.00 -9.92
N PRO A 262 26.48 12.00 -10.34
CA PRO A 262 25.99 13.12 -11.13
C PRO A 262 25.33 12.67 -12.44
N GLY A 263 24.21 13.30 -12.80
CA GLY A 263 23.50 13.03 -14.05
C GLY A 263 22.53 11.86 -14.00
N ALA A 264 22.45 11.13 -12.88
CA ALA A 264 21.52 10.02 -12.73
C ALA A 264 20.05 10.47 -12.81
N VAL A 265 19.23 9.66 -13.48
CA VAL A 265 17.78 9.85 -13.59
C VAL A 265 17.06 8.69 -12.92
N ARG A 266 16.18 8.99 -11.96
CA ARG A 266 15.14 8.06 -11.52
C ARG A 266 13.89 8.23 -12.36
N ILE A 267 13.29 7.12 -12.74
CA ILE A 267 11.93 7.09 -13.29
C ILE A 267 10.94 6.89 -12.13
N PRO A 268 9.71 7.41 -12.22
CA PRO A 268 8.70 7.25 -11.18
C PRO A 268 8.07 5.85 -11.21
N HIS A 269 8.91 4.81 -11.08
CA HIS A 269 8.54 3.40 -11.03
C HIS A 269 9.29 2.71 -9.88
N TYR A 270 8.62 1.85 -9.14
CA TYR A 270 9.22 0.77 -8.39
C TYR A 270 9.53 -0.38 -9.35
N SER A 271 10.53 -1.19 -9.03
CA SER A 271 10.93 -2.32 -9.86
C SER A 271 9.83 -3.38 -9.92
N ASN A 272 9.51 -3.81 -11.14
CA ASN A 272 8.51 -4.84 -11.43
C ASN A 272 8.86 -5.55 -12.76
N PRO A 273 9.04 -6.88 -12.79
CA PRO A 273 9.37 -7.63 -14.01
C PRO A 273 8.26 -7.59 -15.08
N ASP A 274 7.01 -7.35 -14.70
CA ASP A 274 5.86 -7.32 -15.61
C ASP A 274 5.66 -5.93 -16.27
N ILE A 275 6.40 -4.92 -15.83
CA ILE A 275 6.27 -3.53 -16.32
C ILE A 275 7.52 -3.14 -17.10
N ASN A 276 7.31 -2.73 -18.35
CA ASN A 276 8.37 -2.22 -19.21
C ASN A 276 8.47 -0.69 -19.18
N PHE A 277 9.70 -0.18 -19.18
CA PHE A 277 10.02 1.21 -19.46
C PHE A 277 11.12 1.28 -20.52
N ASP A 278 10.95 2.14 -21.52
CA ASP A 278 11.89 2.25 -22.66
C ASP A 278 12.20 0.89 -23.32
N GLY A 279 11.16 0.05 -23.42
CA GLY A 279 11.20 -1.28 -24.03
C GLY A 279 11.85 -2.39 -23.20
N VAL A 280 12.24 -2.13 -21.94
CA VAL A 280 12.91 -3.09 -21.05
C VAL A 280 12.15 -3.22 -19.74
N ALA A 281 12.07 -4.43 -19.19
CA ALA A 281 11.45 -4.67 -17.89
C ALA A 281 12.14 -3.85 -16.79
N THR A 282 11.34 -3.27 -15.90
CA THR A 282 11.81 -2.45 -14.78
C THR A 282 12.26 -3.28 -13.57
N GLY A 283 12.18 -4.60 -13.67
CA GLY A 283 12.52 -5.57 -12.63
C GLY A 283 12.86 -6.94 -13.19
N ASP A 284 13.24 -7.85 -12.30
CA ASP A 284 13.39 -9.29 -12.54
C ASP A 284 12.91 -10.05 -11.29
N GLU A 285 13.13 -11.38 -11.21
CA GLU A 285 12.70 -12.19 -10.06
C GLU A 285 13.28 -11.71 -8.73
N ASP A 286 14.45 -11.09 -8.76
CA ASP A 286 15.15 -10.61 -7.57
C ASP A 286 14.85 -9.10 -7.36
N ASN A 287 14.77 -8.35 -8.44
CA ASN A 287 14.53 -6.91 -8.40
C ASN A 287 13.03 -6.62 -8.60
N ASP A 288 12.20 -6.90 -7.57
CA ASP A 288 10.75 -6.73 -7.62
C ASP A 288 10.17 -6.09 -6.35
N ASN A 289 10.48 -4.80 -6.14
CA ASN A 289 9.89 -4.05 -5.04
C ASN A 289 8.36 -3.96 -5.12
N ALA A 290 7.79 -3.99 -6.32
CA ALA A 290 6.34 -3.92 -6.49
C ALA A 290 5.62 -5.10 -5.81
N ARG A 291 6.14 -6.33 -5.95
CA ARG A 291 5.61 -7.52 -5.25
C ARG A 291 5.58 -7.36 -3.74
N ILE A 292 6.71 -6.96 -3.13
CA ILE A 292 6.76 -6.80 -1.68
C ILE A 292 5.79 -5.73 -1.21
N MET A 293 5.76 -4.58 -1.90
CA MET A 293 4.86 -3.49 -1.54
C MET A 293 3.39 -3.88 -1.67
N MET A 294 3.03 -4.73 -2.64
CA MET A 294 1.68 -5.29 -2.73
C MET A 294 1.35 -6.17 -1.51
N ASN A 295 2.28 -7.03 -1.10
CA ASN A 295 2.08 -7.96 0.02
C ASN A 295 2.03 -7.23 1.38
N THR A 296 2.92 -6.26 1.58
CA THR A 296 3.04 -5.54 2.87
C THR A 296 1.99 -4.46 3.03
N ALA A 297 1.50 -3.83 1.95
CA ALA A 297 0.52 -2.74 2.04
C ALA A 297 -0.78 -3.16 2.76
N CYS A 298 -1.23 -4.40 2.58
CA CYS A 298 -2.43 -4.88 3.26
C CYS A 298 -2.24 -5.03 4.77
N TYR A 299 -1.05 -5.44 5.20
CA TYR A 299 -0.68 -5.48 6.61
C TYR A 299 -0.56 -4.06 7.19
N VAL A 300 0.16 -3.17 6.49
CA VAL A 300 0.42 -1.80 6.94
C VAL A 300 -0.85 -0.95 7.02
N SER A 301 -1.82 -1.16 6.13
CA SER A 301 -3.12 -0.46 6.19
C SER A 301 -3.98 -0.83 7.41
N GLY A 302 -3.55 -1.82 8.20
CA GLY A 302 -4.18 -2.22 9.45
C GLY A 302 -3.54 -1.63 10.70
N TYR A 303 -2.49 -0.81 10.59
CA TYR A 303 -1.78 -0.25 11.75
C TYR A 303 -2.67 0.72 12.54
N ASN A 304 -3.41 1.59 11.87
CA ASN A 304 -4.38 2.47 12.50
C ASN A 304 -5.57 2.68 11.56
N THR A 305 -6.69 2.00 11.83
CA THR A 305 -7.93 2.22 11.07
C THR A 305 -8.88 3.10 11.87
N ALA A 306 -9.24 4.28 11.36
CA ALA A 306 -10.39 5.03 11.89
C ALA A 306 -11.30 5.72 10.90
N ASP A 307 -10.86 5.92 9.65
CA ASP A 307 -11.78 6.38 8.62
C ASP A 307 -12.37 5.19 7.88
N TRP A 308 -13.53 5.41 7.26
CA TRP A 308 -14.13 4.38 6.43
C TRP A 308 -13.30 4.17 5.16
N THR A 309 -13.15 2.91 4.76
CA THR A 309 -12.43 2.55 3.53
C THR A 309 -13.35 1.77 2.61
N VAL A 310 -13.15 1.94 1.31
CA VAL A 310 -13.92 1.26 0.26
C VAL A 310 -12.94 0.80 -0.80
N GLY A 311 -13.03 -0.46 -1.18
CA GLY A 311 -12.15 -1.14 -2.11
C GLY A 311 -12.85 -2.26 -2.87
N ILE A 312 -12.13 -2.85 -3.82
CA ILE A 312 -12.60 -3.99 -4.61
C ILE A 312 -11.65 -5.16 -4.32
N SER A 313 -12.14 -6.24 -3.74
CA SER A 313 -11.38 -7.47 -3.48
C SER A 313 -11.69 -8.57 -4.51
N GLY A 314 -10.80 -9.55 -4.62
CA GLY A 314 -10.81 -10.64 -5.61
C GLY A 314 -9.69 -10.49 -6.65
N SER A 315 -9.49 -11.47 -7.53
CA SER A 315 -8.37 -11.46 -8.50
C SER A 315 -8.49 -10.38 -9.58
N THR A 316 -7.37 -9.79 -9.99
CA THR A 316 -7.30 -8.93 -11.20
C THR A 316 -7.22 -9.74 -12.49
N LYS A 317 -6.87 -11.02 -12.42
CA LYS A 317 -6.73 -11.91 -13.57
C LYS A 317 -7.97 -12.78 -13.68
N TRP A 318 -8.70 -12.65 -14.77
CA TRP A 318 -9.81 -13.53 -15.12
C TRP A 318 -9.33 -14.55 -16.15
N CYS A 319 -9.26 -15.82 -15.77
CA CYS A 319 -8.96 -16.88 -16.72
C CYS A 319 -10.07 -16.99 -17.78
N SER A 320 -9.71 -16.91 -19.06
CA SER A 320 -10.64 -17.05 -20.19
C SER A 320 -11.41 -18.38 -20.17
N SER A 321 -10.82 -19.42 -19.56
CA SER A 321 -11.42 -20.74 -19.36
C SER A 321 -12.45 -20.78 -18.21
N GLN A 322 -12.47 -19.79 -17.32
CA GLN A 322 -13.41 -19.71 -16.22
C GLN A 322 -14.73 -19.06 -16.68
N PRO A 323 -15.89 -19.69 -16.41
CA PRO A 323 -17.18 -19.20 -16.87
C PRO A 323 -17.61 -17.90 -16.17
N SER A 324 -17.02 -17.61 -15.02
CA SER A 324 -17.35 -16.46 -14.20
C SER A 324 -16.16 -15.97 -13.39
N HIS A 325 -16.16 -14.67 -13.10
CA HIS A 325 -15.18 -14.01 -12.25
C HIS A 325 -15.89 -13.17 -11.19
N THR A 326 -15.56 -13.35 -9.92
CA THR A 326 -16.26 -12.68 -8.82
C THR A 326 -15.36 -11.63 -8.16
N LEU A 327 -15.93 -10.44 -7.97
CA LEU A 327 -15.33 -9.35 -7.21
C LEU A 327 -16.25 -8.99 -6.04
N THR A 328 -15.67 -8.56 -4.93
CA THR A 328 -16.40 -8.19 -3.72
C THR A 328 -16.03 -6.78 -3.28
N ALA A 329 -16.97 -6.09 -2.65
CA ALA A 329 -16.71 -4.80 -2.03
C ALA A 329 -15.98 -5.05 -0.70
N ALA A 330 -14.79 -4.48 -0.55
CA ALA A 330 -14.08 -4.42 0.72
C ALA A 330 -14.41 -3.09 1.39
N VAL A 331 -15.24 -3.11 2.42
CA VAL A 331 -15.66 -1.91 3.14
C VAL A 331 -15.34 -2.06 4.62
N SER A 332 -14.45 -1.20 5.14
CA SER A 332 -14.22 -1.09 6.59
C SER A 332 -14.94 0.16 7.10
N PRO A 333 -15.81 0.04 8.13
CA PRO A 333 -16.46 1.20 8.74
C PRO A 333 -15.43 2.10 9.44
N PRO A 334 -15.77 3.39 9.64
CA PRO A 334 -14.96 4.26 10.46
C PRO A 334 -14.96 3.78 11.91
N THR A 335 -13.91 4.10 12.68
CA THR A 335 -13.85 3.75 14.09
C THR A 335 -14.94 4.51 14.85
N PRO A 336 -15.83 3.79 15.58
CA PRO A 336 -16.92 4.42 16.32
C PRO A 336 -16.42 5.49 17.30
N GLY A 337 -17.16 6.58 17.41
CA GLY A 337 -16.87 7.66 18.38
C GLY A 337 -15.92 8.76 17.88
N TRP A 338 -15.29 8.59 16.71
CA TRP A 338 -14.40 9.60 16.12
C TRP A 338 -15.10 10.59 15.18
N GLY A 339 -16.39 10.40 14.91
CA GLY A 339 -17.19 11.33 14.10
C GLY A 339 -16.82 11.35 12.61
N TYR A 340 -16.08 10.36 12.12
CA TYR A 340 -15.81 10.22 10.70
C TYR A 340 -17.10 9.84 9.93
N PRO A 341 -17.30 10.40 8.73
CA PRO A 341 -18.40 10.00 7.86
C PRO A 341 -18.16 8.60 7.29
N GLY A 342 -19.19 7.99 6.71
CA GLY A 342 -19.09 6.64 6.16
C GLY A 342 -19.69 5.56 7.04
N ASN A 343 -20.66 5.91 7.89
CA ASN A 343 -21.27 4.94 8.79
C ASN A 343 -22.18 3.95 8.02
N PRO A 344 -22.21 2.67 8.41
CA PRO A 344 -23.13 1.69 7.82
C PRO A 344 -24.61 2.03 8.12
N PRO A 345 -25.59 1.39 7.46
CA PRO A 345 -25.45 0.43 6.35
C PRO A 345 -24.97 1.07 5.04
N TYR A 346 -24.48 0.24 4.13
CA TYR A 346 -23.94 0.65 2.83
C TYR A 346 -24.85 0.25 1.66
N GLN A 347 -24.87 1.09 0.64
CA GLN A 347 -25.45 0.80 -0.67
C GLN A 347 -24.33 0.68 -1.70
N TYR A 348 -24.46 -0.29 -2.61
CA TYR A 348 -23.44 -0.61 -3.60
C TYR A 348 -23.97 -0.35 -5.01
N GLU A 349 -23.11 0.14 -5.90
CA GLU A 349 -23.34 0.16 -7.34
C GLU A 349 -22.07 -0.27 -8.07
N TRP A 350 -22.18 -1.38 -8.80
CA TRP A 350 -21.14 -1.90 -9.66
C TRP A 350 -21.42 -1.54 -11.11
N ARG A 351 -20.38 -1.07 -11.80
CA ARG A 351 -20.39 -0.82 -13.24
C ARG A 351 -19.15 -1.39 -13.90
N TRP A 352 -19.20 -1.61 -15.20
CA TRP A 352 -18.01 -1.85 -16.00
C TRP A 352 -17.91 -0.91 -17.20
N SER A 353 -16.70 -0.78 -17.74
CA SER A 353 -16.38 0.01 -18.92
C SER A 353 -15.16 -0.55 -19.64
N CYS A 354 -15.02 -0.23 -20.92
CA CYS A 354 -13.78 -0.42 -21.68
C CYS A 354 -12.76 0.70 -21.45
N SER A 355 -13.05 1.66 -20.58
CA SER A 355 -12.17 2.78 -20.29
C SER A 355 -12.14 3.07 -18.79
N PRO A 356 -10.97 3.43 -18.22
CA PRO A 356 -10.85 3.83 -16.81
C PRO A 356 -11.64 5.10 -16.46
N THR A 357 -12.11 5.85 -17.47
CA THR A 357 -12.91 7.07 -17.28
C THR A 357 -14.38 6.77 -17.00
N PHE A 358 -14.90 5.62 -17.45
CA PHE A 358 -16.31 5.22 -17.41
C PHE A 358 -17.28 6.25 -18.01
N VAL A 359 -16.85 7.03 -19.01
CA VAL A 359 -17.76 7.90 -19.78
C VAL A 359 -18.90 7.09 -20.37
N THR A 360 -18.59 5.94 -20.96
CA THR A 360 -19.55 4.89 -21.31
C THR A 360 -19.40 3.75 -20.31
N SER A 361 -20.45 3.44 -19.58
CA SER A 361 -20.44 2.33 -18.61
C SER A 361 -21.77 1.59 -18.60
N GLN A 362 -21.72 0.34 -18.17
CA GLN A 362 -22.90 -0.49 -17.99
C GLN A 362 -23.03 -0.90 -16.53
N PHE A 363 -24.27 -0.92 -16.04
CA PHE A 363 -24.60 -1.41 -14.71
C PHE A 363 -24.41 -2.92 -14.63
N LEU A 364 -23.86 -3.39 -13.51
CA LEU A 364 -23.68 -4.82 -13.24
C LEU A 364 -24.55 -5.30 -12.08
N SER A 365 -24.49 -4.63 -10.94
CA SER A 365 -25.08 -5.10 -9.68
C SER A 365 -25.22 -3.97 -8.67
N ASN A 366 -26.14 -4.11 -7.73
CA ASN A 366 -26.27 -3.29 -6.53
C ASN A 366 -25.98 -4.06 -5.23
N GLN A 367 -25.43 -5.27 -5.36
CA GLN A 367 -25.05 -6.13 -4.24
C GLN A 367 -23.63 -5.82 -3.78
N TRP A 368 -23.26 -6.28 -2.58
CA TRP A 368 -21.91 -6.15 -2.05
C TRP A 368 -20.87 -6.95 -2.88
N SER A 369 -21.30 -7.91 -3.69
CA SER A 369 -20.48 -8.65 -4.64
C SER A 369 -21.04 -8.56 -6.06
N VAL A 370 -20.18 -8.81 -7.03
CA VAL A 370 -20.54 -8.88 -8.44
C VAL A 370 -19.85 -10.06 -9.10
N THR A 371 -20.62 -10.83 -9.87
CA THR A 371 -20.10 -11.93 -10.68
C THR A 371 -20.20 -11.55 -12.14
N LEU A 372 -19.04 -11.38 -12.78
CA LEU A 372 -18.92 -11.16 -14.21
C LEU A 372 -19.11 -12.52 -14.89
N THR A 373 -20.01 -12.58 -15.87
CA THR A 373 -20.30 -13.80 -16.64
C THR A 373 -20.10 -13.50 -18.13
N ASN A 374 -19.40 -14.40 -18.82
CA ASN A 374 -18.82 -14.21 -20.16
C ASN A 374 -17.78 -13.06 -20.22
N PRO A 375 -16.59 -13.28 -20.80
CA PRO A 375 -15.60 -12.22 -20.94
C PRO A 375 -16.24 -10.98 -21.58
N LEU A 376 -16.28 -9.89 -20.83
CA LEU A 376 -16.81 -8.62 -21.31
C LEU A 376 -15.75 -8.09 -22.28
N LEU A 377 -15.95 -8.25 -23.59
CA LEU A 377 -14.88 -7.96 -24.56
C LEU A 377 -14.88 -6.48 -24.94
N CYS A 378 -13.74 -5.83 -24.70
CA CYS A 378 -13.46 -4.44 -25.09
C CYS A 378 -12.63 -4.31 -26.37
N GLY A 379 -12.54 -5.38 -27.15
CA GLY A 379 -11.60 -5.48 -28.27
C GLY A 379 -10.14 -5.67 -27.84
N GLY A 380 -9.91 -5.97 -26.55
CA GLY A 380 -8.64 -6.32 -25.94
C GLY A 380 -8.88 -7.13 -24.65
N ASP A 381 -7.78 -7.46 -23.96
CA ASP A 381 -7.77 -8.37 -22.81
C ASP A 381 -8.02 -7.66 -21.46
N GLU A 382 -8.47 -6.40 -21.46
CA GLU A 382 -8.68 -5.63 -20.23
C GLU A 382 -10.07 -4.99 -20.19
N ILE A 383 -10.71 -5.07 -19.03
CA ILE A 383 -11.92 -4.31 -18.67
C ILE A 383 -11.71 -3.52 -17.39
N TRP A 384 -12.49 -2.45 -17.22
CA TRP A 384 -12.49 -1.67 -16.00
C TRP A 384 -13.78 -1.88 -15.23
N VAL A 385 -13.68 -2.22 -13.95
CA VAL A 385 -14.80 -2.35 -13.02
C VAL A 385 -14.79 -1.16 -12.05
N ARG A 386 -15.95 -0.55 -11.81
CA ARG A 386 -16.15 0.54 -10.86
C ARG A 386 -17.13 0.11 -9.78
N LEU A 387 -16.73 0.32 -8.54
CA LEU A 387 -17.57 0.21 -7.37
C LEU A 387 -17.85 1.62 -6.83
N THR A 388 -19.12 1.95 -6.65
CA THR A 388 -19.56 3.12 -5.88
C THR A 388 -20.25 2.62 -4.61
N VAL A 389 -19.78 3.08 -3.46
CA VAL A 389 -20.39 2.78 -2.16
C VAL A 389 -20.91 4.06 -1.56
N THR A 390 -22.18 4.04 -1.13
CA THR A 390 -22.84 5.14 -0.41
C THR A 390 -23.17 4.68 1.00
N SER A 391 -22.72 5.41 2.01
CA SER A 391 -23.03 5.17 3.41
C SER A 391 -24.39 5.74 3.82
N SER A 392 -24.87 5.34 5.00
CA SER A 392 -26.16 5.79 5.54
C SER A 392 -26.18 7.28 5.89
N ASP A 393 -25.01 7.83 6.23
CA ASP A 393 -24.79 9.26 6.46
C ASP A 393 -24.52 10.06 5.17
N GLY A 394 -24.68 9.43 4.00
CA GLY A 394 -24.64 10.07 2.70
C GLY A 394 -23.25 10.30 2.11
N ALA A 395 -22.19 9.82 2.76
CA ALA A 395 -20.86 9.83 2.19
C ALA A 395 -20.77 8.84 1.01
N VAL A 396 -20.01 9.21 -0.02
CA VAL A 396 -19.88 8.42 -1.24
C VAL A 396 -18.40 8.20 -1.55
N ARG A 397 -18.02 6.96 -1.83
CA ARG A 397 -16.68 6.60 -2.33
C ARG A 397 -16.79 5.80 -3.62
N VAL A 398 -15.89 6.11 -4.55
CA VAL A 398 -15.79 5.43 -5.85
C VAL A 398 -14.41 4.80 -5.99
N ARG A 399 -14.36 3.56 -6.47
CA ARG A 399 -13.15 2.82 -6.78
C ARG A 399 -13.23 2.21 -8.16
N ASN A 400 -12.14 2.30 -8.91
CA ASN A 400 -11.99 1.69 -10.23
C ASN A 400 -10.87 0.65 -10.15
N ARG A 401 -11.03 -0.48 -10.84
CA ARG A 401 -10.03 -1.55 -10.89
C ARG A 401 -10.03 -2.20 -12.28
N PRO A 402 -8.85 -2.42 -12.91
CA PRO A 402 -8.77 -3.21 -14.12
C PRO A 402 -8.90 -4.70 -13.79
N VAL A 403 -9.51 -5.45 -14.72
CA VAL A 403 -9.53 -6.91 -14.74
C VAL A 403 -8.98 -7.33 -16.10
N VAL A 404 -7.90 -8.10 -16.09
CA VAL A 404 -7.24 -8.61 -17.28
C VAL A 404 -7.70 -10.03 -17.53
N VAL A 405 -8.30 -10.27 -18.70
CA VAL A 405 -8.67 -11.60 -19.17
C VAL A 405 -7.41 -12.27 -19.73
N VAL A 406 -7.00 -13.37 -19.15
CA VAL A 406 -5.77 -14.08 -19.53
C VAL A 406 -6.09 -15.51 -19.95
N ASP A 407 -5.33 -16.04 -20.89
CA ASP A 407 -5.40 -17.47 -21.21
C ASP A 407 -4.66 -18.26 -20.14
N CYS A 408 -5.41 -18.91 -19.25
CA CYS A 408 -4.85 -19.72 -18.20
C CYS A 408 -4.70 -21.16 -18.70
N PRO A 409 -3.56 -21.84 -18.44
CA PRO A 409 -3.44 -23.26 -18.73
C PRO A 409 -4.61 -24.01 -18.09
N ASN A 410 -5.38 -24.71 -18.91
CA ASN A 410 -6.38 -25.65 -18.41
C ASN A 410 -5.63 -26.71 -17.59
N PHE A 411 -5.68 -26.64 -16.27
CA PHE A 411 -5.49 -27.80 -15.42
C PHE A 411 -6.74 -28.70 -15.55
N GLY A 412 -6.95 -29.20 -16.76
CA GLY A 412 -7.91 -30.24 -17.05
C GLY A 412 -7.39 -31.56 -16.50
N GLY A 413 -8.03 -32.04 -15.44
CA GLY A 413 -7.99 -33.40 -14.91
C GLY A 413 -6.82 -34.31 -15.32
N GLU A 414 -5.78 -34.34 -14.49
CA GLU A 414 -5.00 -35.55 -14.28
C GLU A 414 -5.05 -35.91 -12.80
N THR A 415 -5.86 -36.94 -12.49
CA THR A 415 -5.63 -37.79 -11.33
C THR A 415 -4.29 -38.50 -11.53
N GLY A 416 -3.22 -37.81 -11.18
CA GLY A 416 -1.84 -38.28 -11.29
C GLY A 416 -1.11 -37.89 -10.03
N ASP A 417 -1.23 -38.76 -9.03
CA ASP A 417 -0.49 -38.78 -7.79
C ASP A 417 1.00 -38.43 -8.00
N ARG A 418 1.36 -37.18 -7.68
CA ARG A 418 2.72 -36.81 -7.30
C ARG A 418 2.67 -36.34 -5.86
N SER A 419 2.65 -37.33 -4.98
CA SER A 419 3.36 -37.32 -3.70
C SER A 419 4.48 -36.27 -3.65
N ILE A 420 4.15 -35.13 -3.05
CA ILE A 420 5.08 -34.32 -2.26
C ILE A 420 4.47 -34.36 -0.87
N ASP A 421 4.86 -35.38 -0.10
CA ASP A 421 4.54 -35.43 1.32
C ASP A 421 5.33 -34.35 2.08
N PRO A 422 4.81 -33.88 3.22
CA PRO A 422 4.84 -32.48 3.62
C PRO A 422 5.70 -32.30 4.87
N ALA A 423 6.57 -31.28 4.85
CA ALA A 423 7.26 -30.82 6.06
C ALA A 423 7.53 -29.32 5.95
N GLY A 424 6.44 -28.56 5.90
CA GLY A 424 6.43 -27.11 6.05
C GLY A 424 5.08 -26.75 6.65
N SER A 425 5.07 -26.45 7.95
CA SER A 425 3.89 -26.10 8.72
C SER A 425 3.08 -25.02 7.98
N ARG A 426 1.94 -25.43 7.39
CA ARG A 426 0.89 -24.48 7.01
C ARG A 426 0.39 -23.85 8.29
N LYS A 427 0.62 -22.55 8.45
CA LYS A 427 0.01 -21.77 9.54
C LYS A 427 -1.50 -21.76 9.29
N GLY A 428 -2.23 -22.52 10.10
CA GLY A 428 -3.66 -22.72 9.94
C GLY A 428 -4.48 -21.46 10.24
N ASN A 429 -4.80 -20.70 9.19
CA ASN A 429 -5.68 -19.55 9.25
C ASN A 429 -7.10 -19.97 9.69
N ILE A 430 -7.71 -19.14 10.53
CA ILE A 430 -9.14 -19.22 10.89
C ILE A 430 -9.84 -18.08 10.14
N SER A 431 -10.84 -18.40 9.34
CA SER A 431 -11.68 -17.39 8.69
C SER A 431 -13.11 -17.47 9.23
N ILE A 432 -13.74 -16.31 9.41
CA ILE A 432 -15.12 -16.20 9.93
C ILE A 432 -15.94 -15.34 8.98
N SER A 433 -17.04 -15.88 8.45
CA SER A 433 -17.91 -15.15 7.52
C SER A 433 -19.35 -15.67 7.56
N PRO A 434 -20.37 -14.85 7.27
CA PRO A 434 -20.31 -13.39 7.13
C PRO A 434 -20.18 -12.68 8.49
N ASN A 435 -19.71 -11.43 8.49
CA ASN A 435 -19.71 -10.57 9.69
C ASN A 435 -19.92 -9.10 9.26
N PRO A 436 -21.08 -8.47 9.53
CA PRO A 436 -22.19 -8.96 10.38
C PRO A 436 -22.90 -10.21 9.85
N VAL A 437 -23.45 -11.01 10.76
CA VAL A 437 -24.20 -12.24 10.46
C VAL A 437 -25.66 -12.08 10.83
N SER A 438 -26.56 -12.52 9.95
CA SER A 438 -28.01 -12.49 10.18
C SER A 438 -28.63 -13.87 10.39
N ASP A 439 -27.99 -14.95 9.94
CA ASP A 439 -28.59 -16.29 9.94
C ASP A 439 -27.58 -17.37 10.34
N MET A 440 -26.56 -17.58 9.50
CA MET A 440 -25.52 -18.58 9.72
C MET A 440 -24.13 -17.97 9.61
N LEU A 441 -23.29 -18.26 10.60
CA LEU A 441 -21.88 -17.91 10.65
C LEU A 441 -21.05 -19.15 10.33
N GLU A 442 -20.21 -19.06 9.30
CA GLU A 442 -19.25 -20.08 8.92
C GLU A 442 -17.87 -19.73 9.48
N ILE A 443 -17.25 -20.70 10.15
CA ILE A 443 -15.87 -20.63 10.62
C ILE A 443 -15.09 -21.71 9.89
N SER A 444 -14.20 -21.32 8.97
CA SER A 444 -13.29 -22.27 8.33
C SER A 444 -11.98 -22.34 9.09
N VAL A 445 -11.55 -23.57 9.40
CA VAL A 445 -10.34 -23.88 10.15
C VAL A 445 -9.50 -24.84 9.31
N ASP A 446 -8.24 -24.49 9.04
CA ASP A 446 -7.36 -25.31 8.20
C ASP A 446 -7.19 -26.75 8.73
N ASN A 447 -7.02 -27.69 7.79
CA ASN A 447 -7.54 -29.05 7.81
C ASN A 447 -6.81 -30.04 8.74
N ASP A 448 -5.67 -29.65 9.30
CA ASP A 448 -4.80 -30.60 10.02
C ASP A 448 -5.16 -30.81 11.50
N ASP A 449 -6.00 -29.95 12.11
CA ASP A 449 -6.32 -30.01 13.56
C ASP A 449 -7.82 -29.91 13.92
N VAL A 450 -8.73 -29.94 12.93
CA VAL A 450 -10.15 -29.57 13.12
C VAL A 450 -10.90 -30.46 14.12
N GLN A 451 -10.46 -31.70 14.35
CA GLN A 451 -11.11 -32.58 15.32
C GLN A 451 -10.84 -32.20 16.79
N THR A 452 -9.99 -31.20 17.06
CA THR A 452 -9.66 -30.74 18.43
C THR A 452 -9.98 -29.27 18.70
N ALA A 453 -10.54 -28.52 17.73
CA ALA A 453 -10.84 -27.10 17.94
C ALA A 453 -12.05 -26.92 18.86
N ASP A 454 -11.90 -26.13 19.92
CA ASP A 454 -12.96 -25.75 20.87
C ASP A 454 -13.50 -24.37 20.47
N VAL A 455 -14.74 -24.30 19.97
CA VAL A 455 -15.35 -23.05 19.50
C VAL A 455 -16.39 -22.56 20.51
N VAL A 456 -16.15 -21.38 21.07
CA VAL A 456 -17.01 -20.77 22.10
C VAL A 456 -17.45 -19.39 21.63
N VAL A 457 -18.74 -19.11 21.69
CA VAL A 457 -19.29 -17.77 21.42
C VAL A 457 -19.61 -17.11 22.76
N LEU A 458 -19.11 -15.90 22.95
CA LEU A 458 -19.30 -15.07 24.14
C LEU A 458 -20.15 -13.84 23.81
N ASP A 459 -20.99 -13.40 24.75
CA ASP A 459 -21.60 -12.06 24.70
C ASP A 459 -20.57 -10.96 25.03
N ASN A 460 -21.01 -9.69 24.96
CA ASN A 460 -20.18 -8.53 25.29
C ASN A 460 -19.80 -8.40 26.78
N LEU A 461 -20.37 -9.25 27.65
CA LEU A 461 -20.02 -9.36 29.08
C LEU A 461 -19.11 -10.57 29.35
N GLY A 462 -18.77 -11.35 28.32
CA GLY A 462 -17.91 -12.53 28.42
C GLY A 462 -18.65 -13.81 28.83
N HIS A 463 -19.98 -13.84 28.85
CA HIS A 463 -20.74 -15.06 29.11
C HIS A 463 -20.78 -15.95 27.87
N VAL A 464 -20.59 -17.25 28.06
CA VAL A 464 -20.73 -18.25 26.99
C VAL A 464 -22.20 -18.37 26.58
N VAL A 465 -22.50 -17.99 25.34
CA VAL A 465 -23.83 -18.12 24.73
C VAL A 465 -23.95 -19.33 23.82
N LYS A 466 -22.84 -19.79 23.20
CA LYS A 466 -22.77 -21.04 22.45
C LYS A 466 -21.43 -21.73 22.64
N HIS A 467 -21.44 -23.05 22.58
CA HIS A 467 -20.24 -23.90 22.67
C HIS A 467 -20.38 -25.06 21.70
N MET A 468 -19.39 -25.23 20.83
CA MET A 468 -19.41 -26.22 19.75
C MET A 468 -18.05 -26.90 19.64
N VAL A 469 -18.11 -28.20 19.32
CA VAL A 469 -16.98 -29.01 18.93
C VAL A 469 -17.21 -29.43 17.47
N PRO A 470 -16.31 -29.12 16.53
CA PRO A 470 -16.44 -29.49 15.12
C PRO A 470 -16.62 -31.01 14.98
N LYS A 471 -17.65 -31.43 14.24
CA LYS A 471 -17.91 -32.85 13.97
C LYS A 471 -17.28 -33.33 12.67
N GLU A 472 -16.94 -32.42 11.76
CA GLU A 472 -16.38 -32.70 10.43
C GLU A 472 -15.15 -31.82 10.16
N ARG A 473 -14.36 -32.23 9.16
CA ARG A 473 -13.12 -31.54 8.76
C ARG A 473 -13.43 -30.19 8.09
N GLY A 474 -12.71 -29.16 8.50
CA GLY A 474 -12.52 -27.90 7.76
C GLY A 474 -13.45 -26.73 8.10
N THR A 475 -14.65 -26.98 8.65
CA THR A 475 -15.67 -25.92 8.81
C THR A 475 -16.59 -26.16 10.02
N VAL A 476 -16.89 -25.09 10.77
CA VAL A 476 -17.94 -25.03 11.81
C VAL A 476 -19.00 -24.03 11.39
N ILE A 477 -20.26 -24.46 11.37
CA ILE A 477 -21.40 -23.58 11.08
C ILE A 477 -22.13 -23.30 12.40
N ILE A 478 -22.38 -22.02 12.67
CA ILE A 478 -23.10 -21.53 13.84
C ILE A 478 -24.38 -20.83 13.38
N GLU A 479 -25.53 -21.36 13.76
CA GLU A 479 -26.80 -20.65 13.62
C GLU A 479 -26.84 -19.48 14.62
N THR A 480 -27.20 -18.28 14.16
CA THR A 480 -27.27 -17.05 14.98
C THR A 480 -28.69 -16.52 15.17
N ASN A 481 -29.71 -17.22 14.65
CA ASN A 481 -31.13 -16.85 14.75
C ASN A 481 -31.66 -16.73 16.18
N ASP A 482 -31.04 -17.43 17.12
CA ASP A 482 -31.36 -17.43 18.55
C ASP A 482 -30.54 -16.42 19.36
N LEU A 483 -29.56 -15.74 18.75
CA LEU A 483 -28.78 -14.68 19.37
C LEU A 483 -29.43 -13.32 19.08
N PRO A 484 -29.72 -12.49 20.10
CA PRO A 484 -30.16 -11.11 19.88
C PRO A 484 -29.16 -10.30 19.03
N SER A 485 -29.65 -9.28 18.33
CA SER A 485 -28.76 -8.36 17.61
C SER A 485 -27.78 -7.70 18.59
N GLY A 486 -26.48 -7.80 18.32
CA GLY A 486 -25.45 -7.40 19.28
C GLY A 486 -24.03 -7.80 18.88
N ILE A 487 -23.06 -7.43 19.72
CA ILE A 487 -21.65 -7.80 19.56
C ILE A 487 -21.39 -9.08 20.36
N TYR A 488 -20.74 -10.05 19.70
CA TYR A 488 -20.30 -11.29 20.30
C TYR A 488 -18.82 -11.54 19.96
N PHE A 489 -18.18 -12.44 20.70
CA PHE A 489 -16.81 -12.86 20.45
C PHE A 489 -16.77 -14.37 20.25
N VAL A 490 -16.20 -14.81 19.14
CA VAL A 490 -15.91 -16.21 18.86
C VAL A 490 -14.48 -16.50 19.31
N LEU A 491 -14.33 -17.34 20.32
CA LEU A 491 -13.07 -17.93 20.71
C LEU A 491 -12.91 -19.28 20.00
N VAL A 492 -11.82 -19.45 19.27
CA VAL A 492 -11.42 -20.74 18.71
C VAL A 492 -10.14 -21.16 19.41
N ARG A 493 -10.19 -22.22 20.21
CA ARG A 493 -9.02 -22.79 20.87
C ARG A 493 -8.57 -24.03 20.11
N LYS A 494 -7.31 -24.06 19.71
CA LYS A 494 -6.63 -25.24 19.14
C LYS A 494 -5.50 -25.59 20.09
N SER A 495 -5.26 -26.85 20.41
CA SER A 495 -4.10 -27.40 21.15
C SER A 495 -3.31 -26.45 22.08
N SER A 496 -2.56 -25.47 21.55
CA SER A 496 -1.78 -24.44 22.28
C SER A 496 -2.12 -22.96 22.01
N LYS A 497 -3.09 -22.62 21.13
CA LYS A 497 -3.42 -21.26 20.69
C LYS A 497 -4.91 -20.96 20.86
N THR A 498 -5.23 -19.78 21.39
CA THR A 498 -6.60 -19.24 21.43
C THR A 498 -6.66 -18.02 20.54
N GLU A 499 -7.57 -18.00 19.57
CA GLU A 499 -7.86 -16.83 18.74
C GLU A 499 -9.25 -16.30 19.08
N ALA A 500 -9.37 -14.98 19.19
CA ALA A 500 -10.63 -14.30 19.49
C ALA A 500 -11.02 -13.42 18.31
N HIS A 501 -12.23 -13.62 17.81
CA HIS A 501 -12.76 -12.91 16.66
C HIS A 501 -14.08 -12.24 17.03
N LYS A 502 -14.19 -10.94 16.78
CA LYS A 502 -15.42 -10.19 17.04
C LYS A 502 -16.43 -10.47 15.92
N ILE A 503 -17.66 -10.82 16.27
CA ILE A 503 -18.78 -10.94 15.34
C ILE A 503 -19.93 -10.00 15.73
N ILE A 504 -20.71 -9.56 14.75
CA ILE A 504 -21.89 -8.72 14.94
C ILE A 504 -23.09 -9.53 14.46
N VAL A 505 -24.03 -9.85 15.34
CA VAL A 505 -25.31 -10.47 14.97
C VAL A 505 -26.30 -9.35 14.65
N GLN A 506 -26.99 -9.44 13.50
CA GLN A 506 -27.98 -8.46 13.06
C GLN A 506 -29.16 -9.14 12.37
N HIS A 507 -30.29 -9.20 13.08
CA HIS A 507 -31.61 -9.58 12.55
C HIS A 507 -32.38 -8.39 11.96
#